data_AF-A0A9E5W0J7-F1
#
_entry.id   AF-A0A9E5W0J7-F1
#
_cell.length_a   1.000
_cell.length_b   1.000
_cell.length_c   1.000
_cell.angle_alpha   90.00
_cell.angle_beta   90.00
_cell.angle_gamma   90.00
#
_symmetry.space_group_name_H-M   'P 1'
#
loop_
_entity.id
_entity.type
_entity.pdbx_description
1 polymer ?
#
loop_
_entity_poly.entity_id
_entity_poly.type
_entity_poly.pdbx_seq_one_letter_code
_entity_poly.pdbx_strand_id
1 'polypeptide(L)'
;YILDKAGALVAMDEYFTEKELSAYIPGFLEEGRFNENNELLLFPILKSTELFTANETDWEPFAQETGITPQSIKTHEDLCKAAKTYYEWTDAMTPNIKEDGKALYGRDSVANYIFIGCYQLGHEIFKVEDGVMTLDMDKDTMRTLWDNYYIPYINGYFGAYARFRSEDCKMGKILALTSSSSSVGYLPTAVTDINDTTHDISTYITRALPFEGTVTEAIVQQGASYCLLKSTPAAQEGAVEFIKWFTAYERNLDFAMMSGYSPVTIEANTAQAINSSFNQDATTPKGKNVLGALITGAEAFSECDAYATKPFNGSKEVRIILGDALEQKAAEDRRQVISLMEAGQTRQQAVSNFITDENFNTWFEELCLKVNETVK
;
A
#
# COMPACT_ATOMS: atom_id res chain seq x y z
N TYR A 1 -10.46 13.87 13.78
CA TYR A 1 -11.63 13.42 14.53
C TYR A 1 -11.67 13.86 16.00
N ILE A 2 -10.85 13.33 16.92
CA ILE A 2 -10.95 13.66 18.37
C ILE A 2 -10.83 15.18 18.63
N LEU A 3 -9.83 15.83 18.02
CA LEU A 3 -9.66 17.29 18.15
C LEU A 3 -10.81 18.08 17.52
N ASP A 4 -11.39 17.58 16.43
CA ASP A 4 -12.53 18.18 15.75
C ASP A 4 -13.80 18.11 16.62
N LYS A 5 -14.12 16.93 17.18
CA LYS A 5 -15.25 16.75 18.11
C LYS A 5 -15.09 17.54 19.41
N ALA A 6 -13.86 17.83 19.83
CA ALA A 6 -13.57 18.75 20.94
C ALA A 6 -13.76 20.24 20.56
N GLY A 7 -14.09 20.53 19.30
CA GLY A 7 -14.18 21.88 18.75
C GLY A 7 -12.85 22.61 18.81
N ALA A 8 -11.72 21.91 18.72
CA ALA A 8 -10.38 22.49 18.84
C ALA A 8 -9.77 22.90 17.50
N LEU A 9 -10.34 22.45 16.38
CA LEU A 9 -9.85 22.76 15.03
C LEU A 9 -10.53 24.00 14.44
N VAL A 10 -9.86 24.61 13.47
CA VAL A 10 -10.35 25.73 12.67
C VAL A 10 -10.55 25.27 11.23
N ALA A 11 -11.69 25.60 10.64
CA ALA A 11 -11.95 25.38 9.22
C ALA A 11 -11.04 26.29 8.38
N MET A 12 -10.22 25.69 7.51
CA MET A 12 -9.28 26.45 6.70
C MET A 12 -9.93 27.09 5.47
N ASP A 13 -11.17 26.74 5.11
CA ASP A 13 -11.87 27.31 3.96
C ASP A 13 -11.95 28.85 4.01
N GLU A 14 -12.05 29.44 5.20
CA GLU A 14 -12.13 30.90 5.36
C GLU A 14 -10.82 31.63 5.02
N TYR A 15 -9.69 30.91 4.97
CA TYR A 15 -8.35 31.48 4.73
C TYR A 15 -7.82 31.24 3.31
N PHE A 16 -8.55 30.47 2.51
CA PHE A 16 -8.19 30.16 1.12
C PHE A 16 -9.31 30.59 0.17
N THR A 17 -8.92 31.19 -0.94
CA THR A 17 -9.81 31.41 -2.07
C THR A 17 -10.02 30.11 -2.84
N GLU A 18 -11.15 29.98 -3.55
CA GLU A 18 -11.40 28.84 -4.46
C GLU A 18 -10.26 28.65 -5.47
N LYS A 19 -9.71 29.76 -5.98
CA LYS A 19 -8.56 29.73 -6.90
C LYS A 19 -7.32 29.11 -6.24
N GLU A 20 -7.02 29.46 -4.99
CA GLU A 20 -5.89 28.86 -4.28
C GLU A 20 -6.11 27.36 -4.04
N LEU A 21 -7.32 26.94 -3.63
CA LEU A 21 -7.64 25.54 -3.42
C LEU A 21 -7.59 24.72 -4.72
N SER A 22 -8.02 25.30 -5.85
CA SER A 22 -7.98 24.64 -7.15
C SER A 22 -6.58 24.30 -7.67
N ALA A 23 -5.52 24.83 -7.06
CA ALA A 23 -4.14 24.49 -7.40
C ALA A 23 -3.69 23.13 -6.80
N TYR A 24 -4.44 22.60 -5.83
CA TYR A 24 -4.13 21.35 -5.15
C TYR A 24 -4.87 20.18 -5.79
N ILE A 25 -4.31 18.99 -5.65
CA ILE A 25 -4.95 17.77 -6.13
C ILE A 25 -6.26 17.55 -5.35
N PRO A 26 -7.42 17.40 -6.02
CA PRO A 26 -8.71 17.34 -5.33
C PRO A 26 -8.78 16.25 -4.25
N GLY A 27 -8.38 15.01 -4.54
CA GLY A 27 -8.38 13.92 -3.55
C GLY A 27 -7.50 14.18 -2.32
N PHE A 28 -6.51 15.08 -2.43
CA PHE A 28 -5.62 15.43 -1.32
C PHE A 28 -6.32 16.38 -0.34
N LEU A 29 -7.17 17.26 -0.86
CA LEU A 29 -8.03 18.15 -0.07
C LEU A 29 -9.21 17.38 0.52
N GLU A 30 -9.83 16.48 -0.24
CA GLU A 30 -10.99 15.70 0.21
C GLU A 30 -10.69 14.84 1.44
N GLU A 31 -9.49 14.29 1.59
CA GLU A 31 -9.06 13.60 2.83
C GLU A 31 -9.21 14.49 4.08
N GLY A 32 -9.01 15.79 3.91
CA GLY A 32 -9.13 16.77 4.98
C GLY A 32 -10.56 17.20 5.31
N ARG A 33 -11.55 16.76 4.53
CA ARG A 33 -12.97 17.07 4.68
C ARG A 33 -13.74 15.85 5.17
N PHE A 34 -13.87 15.75 6.50
CA PHE A 34 -14.50 14.58 7.13
C PHE A 34 -15.57 14.91 8.17
N ASN A 35 -15.79 16.19 8.48
CA ASN A 35 -16.81 16.59 9.44
C ASN A 35 -18.18 16.78 8.77
N GLU A 36 -19.21 16.99 9.57
CA GLU A 36 -20.61 17.15 9.12
C GLU A 36 -20.82 18.36 8.20
N ASN A 37 -19.96 19.38 8.29
CA ASN A 37 -20.01 20.59 7.48
C ASN A 37 -19.15 20.49 6.20
N ASN A 38 -18.46 19.37 5.97
CA ASN A 38 -17.49 19.19 4.90
C ASN A 38 -16.37 20.25 4.86
N GLU A 39 -15.99 20.78 6.02
CA GLU A 39 -14.95 21.79 6.18
C GLU A 39 -13.55 21.19 6.00
N LEU A 40 -12.63 21.99 5.46
CA LEU A 40 -11.22 21.63 5.30
C LEU A 40 -10.50 21.75 6.65
N LEU A 41 -10.38 20.63 7.35
CA LEU A 41 -9.76 20.56 8.67
C LEU A 41 -8.31 20.06 8.64
N LEU A 42 -7.93 19.33 7.59
CA LEU A 42 -6.55 18.92 7.33
C LEU A 42 -6.12 19.43 5.97
N PHE A 43 -4.99 20.13 5.93
CA PHE A 43 -4.41 20.62 4.69
C PHE A 43 -3.27 19.69 4.26
N PRO A 44 -3.27 19.20 3.00
CA PRO A 44 -2.25 18.28 2.53
C PRO A 44 -0.88 18.97 2.42
N ILE A 45 0.17 18.29 2.90
CA ILE A 45 1.55 18.80 2.85
C ILE A 45 2.43 17.94 1.95
N LEU A 46 2.34 16.62 2.12
CA LEU A 46 3.00 15.62 1.31
C LEU A 46 2.15 14.36 1.32
N LYS A 47 2.02 13.71 0.16
CA LYS A 47 1.26 12.46 0.05
C LYS A 47 2.11 11.32 -0.47
N SER A 48 1.68 10.10 -0.19
CA SER A 48 2.29 8.88 -0.68
C SER A 48 1.20 7.91 -1.07
N THR A 49 1.56 6.98 -1.95
CA THR A 49 0.72 5.84 -2.31
C THR A 49 1.53 4.55 -2.13
N GLU A 50 0.98 3.41 -2.52
CA GLU A 50 1.72 2.15 -2.59
C GLU A 50 2.15 1.85 -4.03
N LEU A 51 3.35 1.27 -4.17
CA LEU A 51 3.92 0.88 -5.45
C LEU A 51 4.19 -0.62 -5.48
N PHE A 52 4.06 -1.24 -6.64
CA PHE A 52 4.60 -2.57 -6.89
C PHE A 52 6.04 -2.43 -7.39
N THR A 53 6.97 -3.10 -6.70
CA THR A 53 8.39 -3.11 -7.05
C THR A 53 8.85 -4.55 -7.25
N ALA A 54 9.67 -4.80 -8.27
CA ALA A 54 10.32 -6.08 -8.49
C ALA A 54 11.84 -5.91 -8.69
N ASN A 55 12.62 -6.84 -8.14
CA ASN A 55 14.02 -7.05 -8.44
C ASN A 55 14.11 -7.69 -9.84
N GLU A 56 14.32 -6.86 -10.85
CA GLU A 56 14.29 -7.26 -12.25
C GLU A 56 15.47 -8.17 -12.60
N THR A 57 16.64 -7.94 -11.99
CA THR A 57 17.85 -8.74 -12.21
C THR A 57 17.65 -10.20 -11.78
N ASP A 58 17.12 -10.43 -10.57
CA ASP A 58 16.92 -11.79 -10.06
C ASP A 58 15.63 -12.45 -10.59
N TRP A 59 14.71 -11.66 -11.16
CA TRP A 59 13.54 -12.17 -11.87
C TRP A 59 13.89 -12.68 -13.27
N GLU A 60 14.93 -12.14 -13.92
CA GLU A 60 15.28 -12.43 -15.31
C GLU A 60 15.41 -13.95 -15.62
N PRO A 61 16.09 -14.79 -14.80
CA PRO A 61 16.17 -16.23 -15.09
C PRO A 61 14.79 -16.91 -15.11
N PHE A 62 13.91 -16.52 -14.17
CA PHE A 62 12.54 -17.02 -14.13
C PHE A 62 11.74 -16.55 -15.36
N ALA A 63 11.91 -15.29 -15.77
CA ALA A 63 11.28 -14.75 -16.97
C ALA A 63 11.74 -15.47 -18.24
N GLN A 64 13.03 -15.80 -18.38
CA GLN A 64 13.56 -16.49 -19.55
C GLN A 64 12.99 -17.90 -19.73
N GLU A 65 12.76 -18.62 -18.63
CA GLU A 65 12.25 -19.99 -18.69
C GLU A 65 10.72 -20.08 -18.76
N THR A 66 10.01 -19.12 -18.17
CA THR A 66 8.54 -19.18 -18.04
C THR A 66 7.79 -18.19 -18.93
N GLY A 67 8.48 -17.14 -19.40
CA GLY A 67 7.88 -16.00 -20.10
C GLY A 67 7.16 -15.00 -19.19
N ILE A 68 7.14 -15.20 -17.87
CA ILE A 68 6.47 -14.31 -16.91
C ILE A 68 7.43 -13.20 -16.50
N THR A 69 7.18 -11.97 -16.95
CA THR A 69 7.99 -10.78 -16.61
C THR A 69 7.31 -9.93 -15.54
N PRO A 70 8.04 -9.07 -14.80
CA PRO A 70 7.42 -8.11 -13.87
C PRO A 70 6.36 -7.24 -14.55
N GLN A 71 6.59 -6.84 -15.80
CA GLN A 71 5.68 -6.03 -16.60
C GLN A 71 4.41 -6.78 -17.02
N SER A 72 4.44 -8.11 -17.09
CA SER A 72 3.27 -8.93 -17.43
C SER A 72 2.26 -9.02 -16.29
N ILE A 73 2.66 -8.71 -15.05
CA ILE A 73 1.79 -8.72 -13.88
C ILE A 73 0.94 -7.46 -13.87
N LYS A 74 -0.36 -7.60 -14.16
CA LYS A 74 -1.29 -6.45 -14.20
C LYS A 74 -2.29 -6.43 -13.06
N THR A 75 -2.54 -7.58 -12.43
CA THR A 75 -3.51 -7.70 -11.33
C THR A 75 -2.95 -8.52 -10.16
N HIS A 76 -3.64 -8.46 -9.02
CA HIS A 76 -3.39 -9.36 -7.90
C HIS A 76 -3.49 -10.85 -8.29
N GLU A 77 -4.40 -11.20 -9.19
CA GLU A 77 -4.58 -12.56 -9.70
C GLU A 77 -3.39 -13.01 -10.57
N ASP A 78 -2.87 -12.13 -11.43
CA ASP A 78 -1.65 -12.39 -12.20
C ASP A 78 -0.46 -12.62 -11.28
N LEU A 79 -0.35 -11.81 -10.21
CA LEU A 79 0.69 -11.96 -9.20
C LEU A 79 0.57 -13.31 -8.48
N CYS A 80 -0.65 -13.75 -8.14
CA CYS A 80 -0.88 -15.05 -7.52
C CYS A 80 -0.45 -16.21 -8.43
N LYS A 81 -0.82 -16.14 -9.73
CA LYS A 81 -0.41 -17.14 -10.74
C LYS A 81 1.12 -17.17 -10.86
N ALA A 82 1.75 -16.01 -11.01
CA ALA A 82 3.21 -15.89 -11.11
C ALA A 82 3.93 -16.41 -9.86
N ALA A 83 3.43 -16.09 -8.66
CA ALA A 83 4.03 -16.52 -7.40
C ALA A 83 3.96 -18.03 -7.22
N LYS A 84 2.85 -18.66 -7.62
CA LYS A 84 2.73 -20.12 -7.67
C LYS A 84 3.75 -20.73 -8.64
N THR A 85 3.82 -20.22 -9.87
CA THR A 85 4.77 -20.73 -10.87
C THR A 85 6.22 -20.54 -10.43
N TYR A 86 6.56 -19.40 -9.81
CA TYR A 86 7.90 -19.14 -9.27
C TYR A 86 8.26 -20.12 -8.16
N TYR A 87 7.32 -20.41 -7.27
CA TYR A 87 7.51 -21.41 -6.23
C TYR A 87 7.81 -22.79 -6.83
N GLU A 88 6.98 -23.25 -7.76
CA GLU A 88 7.14 -24.55 -8.44
C GLU A 88 8.45 -24.62 -9.24
N TRP A 89 8.83 -23.52 -9.89
CA TRP A 89 10.06 -23.40 -10.67
C TRP A 89 11.30 -23.46 -9.78
N THR A 90 11.31 -22.75 -8.64
CA THR A 90 12.43 -22.78 -7.70
C THR A 90 12.55 -24.12 -6.97
N ASP A 91 11.43 -24.78 -6.61
CA ASP A 91 11.42 -26.13 -6.04
C ASP A 91 12.02 -27.17 -7.00
N ALA A 92 11.74 -27.04 -8.30
CA ALA A 92 12.29 -27.92 -9.33
C ALA A 92 13.82 -27.81 -9.50
N MET A 93 14.44 -26.70 -9.05
CA MET A 93 15.89 -26.51 -9.09
C MET A 93 16.64 -27.35 -8.06
N THR A 94 15.92 -27.85 -7.04
CA THR A 94 16.45 -28.58 -5.90
C THR A 94 15.79 -29.96 -5.82
N PRO A 95 15.92 -30.84 -6.83
CA PRO A 95 15.13 -32.08 -6.96
C PRO A 95 15.31 -33.09 -5.81
N ASN A 96 16.31 -32.90 -4.96
CA ASN A 96 16.58 -33.74 -3.79
C ASN A 96 15.97 -33.20 -2.49
N ILE A 97 15.48 -31.96 -2.49
CA ILE A 97 14.79 -31.33 -1.37
C ILE A 97 13.36 -31.11 -1.86
N LYS A 98 12.41 -31.74 -1.20
CA LYS A 98 11.00 -31.55 -1.56
C LYS A 98 10.47 -30.32 -0.86
N GLU A 99 9.61 -29.60 -1.56
CA GLU A 99 8.78 -28.55 -0.98
C GLU A 99 9.56 -27.33 -0.47
N ASP A 100 10.70 -27.00 -1.09
CA ASP A 100 11.59 -25.89 -0.75
C ASP A 100 11.54 -24.70 -1.72
N GLY A 101 10.52 -24.64 -2.57
CA GLY A 101 10.23 -23.46 -3.40
C GLY A 101 10.23 -22.14 -2.61
N LYS A 102 10.61 -21.06 -3.30
CA LYS A 102 10.78 -19.73 -2.72
C LYS A 102 9.54 -18.87 -2.89
N ALA A 103 9.32 -17.95 -1.94
CA ALA A 103 8.30 -16.92 -2.06
C ALA A 103 8.71 -15.89 -3.12
N LEU A 104 7.75 -15.45 -3.93
CA LEU A 104 7.95 -14.41 -4.93
C LEU A 104 7.73 -13.02 -4.34
N TYR A 105 6.72 -12.86 -3.49
CA TYR A 105 6.15 -11.56 -3.15
C TYR A 105 5.92 -11.35 -1.65
N GLY A 106 5.98 -10.10 -1.22
CA GLY A 106 5.52 -9.67 0.10
C GLY A 106 4.89 -8.27 0.09
N ARG A 107 4.13 -7.94 1.12
CA ARG A 107 3.50 -6.60 1.26
C ARG A 107 3.75 -6.02 2.65
N ASP A 108 3.92 -4.69 2.73
CA ASP A 108 4.14 -3.99 4.01
C ASP A 108 2.84 -3.73 4.78
N SER A 109 1.73 -3.37 4.12
CA SER A 109 0.46 -3.07 4.80
C SER A 109 -0.71 -3.90 4.28
N VAL A 110 -1.12 -4.89 5.08
CA VAL A 110 -2.33 -5.70 4.84
C VAL A 110 -3.61 -4.90 5.07
N ALA A 111 -3.61 -3.95 6.00
CA ALA A 111 -4.73 -3.03 6.19
C ALA A 111 -5.01 -2.23 4.91
N ASN A 112 -3.98 -1.65 4.28
CA ASN A 112 -4.16 -0.91 3.03
C ASN A 112 -4.70 -1.82 1.93
N TYR A 113 -4.19 -3.06 1.81
CA TYR A 113 -4.70 -4.06 0.86
C TYR A 113 -6.20 -4.31 1.01
N ILE A 114 -6.68 -4.46 2.25
CA ILE A 114 -8.10 -4.65 2.52
C ILE A 114 -8.91 -3.42 2.12
N PHE A 115 -8.50 -2.23 2.57
CA PHE A 115 -9.23 -1.00 2.29
C PHE A 115 -9.30 -0.66 0.80
N ILE A 116 -8.15 -0.66 0.12
CA ILE A 116 -8.12 -0.31 -1.30
C ILE A 116 -8.74 -1.42 -2.15
N GLY A 117 -8.56 -2.69 -1.78
CA GLY A 117 -9.13 -3.81 -2.52
C GLY A 117 -10.65 -3.81 -2.48
N CYS A 118 -11.25 -3.59 -1.30
CA CYS A 118 -12.70 -3.44 -1.21
C CYS A 118 -13.20 -2.25 -2.03
N TYR A 119 -12.52 -1.09 -1.94
CA TYR A 119 -12.93 0.10 -2.68
C TYR A 119 -12.82 -0.09 -4.19
N GLN A 120 -11.74 -0.70 -4.69
CA GLN A 120 -11.56 -1.04 -6.10
C GLN A 120 -12.65 -2.00 -6.62
N LEU A 121 -13.18 -2.87 -5.76
CA LEU A 121 -14.25 -3.81 -6.05
C LEU A 121 -15.66 -3.25 -5.76
N GLY A 122 -15.77 -1.96 -5.44
CA GLY A 122 -17.05 -1.24 -5.33
C GLY A 122 -17.63 -1.16 -3.92
N HIS A 123 -16.86 -1.55 -2.91
CA HIS A 123 -17.29 -1.60 -1.51
C HIS A 123 -16.43 -0.69 -0.63
N GLU A 124 -16.98 0.45 -0.21
CA GLU A 124 -16.33 1.34 0.75
C GLU A 124 -16.64 0.88 2.18
N ILE A 125 -15.69 0.19 2.82
CA ILE A 125 -15.89 -0.45 4.15
C ILE A 125 -16.50 0.52 5.18
N PHE A 126 -16.04 1.78 5.19
CA PHE A 126 -16.59 2.82 6.05
C PHE A 126 -17.11 3.97 5.20
N LYS A 127 -18.40 3.97 4.97
CA LYS A 127 -19.06 5.11 4.34
C LYS A 127 -19.52 6.07 5.43
N VAL A 128 -19.04 7.31 5.39
CA VAL A 128 -19.45 8.36 6.32
C VAL A 128 -20.25 9.42 5.56
N GLU A 129 -21.55 9.48 5.83
CA GLU A 129 -22.50 10.44 5.27
C GLU A 129 -23.20 11.18 6.43
N ASP A 130 -23.23 12.51 6.37
CA ASP A 130 -23.85 13.37 7.40
C ASP A 130 -23.40 13.05 8.85
N GLY A 131 -22.14 12.66 9.02
CA GLY A 131 -21.56 12.29 10.32
C GLY A 131 -21.98 10.90 10.82
N VAL A 132 -22.78 10.15 10.06
CA VAL A 132 -23.16 8.77 10.35
C VAL A 132 -22.29 7.82 9.55
N MET A 133 -21.60 6.92 10.24
CA MET A 133 -20.80 5.87 9.62
C MET A 133 -21.66 4.61 9.41
N THR A 134 -21.63 4.06 8.19
CA THR A 134 -22.20 2.75 7.84
C THR A 134 -21.10 1.80 7.40
N LEU A 135 -21.25 0.51 7.77
CA LEU A 135 -20.33 -0.56 7.41
C LEU A 135 -20.77 -1.26 6.12
N ASP A 136 -19.83 -1.44 5.20
CA ASP A 136 -19.97 -2.32 4.03
C ASP A 136 -18.90 -3.41 4.05
N MET A 137 -19.20 -4.50 4.75
CA MET A 137 -18.35 -5.69 4.83
C MET A 137 -18.87 -6.74 3.85
N ASP A 138 -18.75 -6.48 2.55
CA ASP A 138 -19.20 -7.41 1.52
C ASP A 138 -18.40 -8.73 1.52
N LYS A 139 -19.13 -9.85 1.58
CA LYS A 139 -18.54 -11.17 1.79
C LYS A 139 -17.81 -11.69 0.54
N ASP A 140 -18.35 -11.44 -0.65
CA ASP A 140 -17.77 -11.91 -1.90
C ASP A 140 -16.48 -11.14 -2.21
N THR A 141 -16.48 -9.84 -1.94
CA THR A 141 -15.30 -8.98 -2.00
C THR A 141 -14.22 -9.44 -1.02
N MET A 142 -14.57 -9.67 0.25
CA MET A 142 -13.63 -10.21 1.22
C MET A 142 -13.11 -11.60 0.83
N ARG A 143 -13.92 -12.40 0.13
CA ARG A 143 -13.48 -13.69 -0.42
C ARG A 143 -12.44 -13.52 -1.52
N THR A 144 -12.64 -12.58 -2.44
CA THR A 144 -11.65 -12.25 -3.47
C THR A 144 -10.32 -11.81 -2.87
N LEU A 145 -10.35 -10.95 -1.85
CA LEU A 145 -9.14 -10.52 -1.12
C LEU A 145 -8.47 -11.70 -0.40
N TRP A 146 -9.26 -12.57 0.24
CA TRP A 146 -8.75 -13.77 0.89
C TRP A 146 -8.05 -14.70 -0.10
N ASP A 147 -8.68 -15.00 -1.23
CA ASP A 147 -8.13 -15.89 -2.25
C ASP A 147 -6.83 -15.35 -2.88
N ASN A 148 -6.69 -14.03 -2.97
CA ASN A 148 -5.53 -13.36 -3.57
C ASN A 148 -4.45 -12.91 -2.56
N TYR A 149 -4.59 -13.24 -1.27
CA TYR A 149 -3.56 -12.98 -0.27
C TYR A 149 -3.33 -14.18 0.65
N TYR A 150 -4.38 -14.64 1.33
CA TYR A 150 -4.27 -15.71 2.31
C TYR A 150 -3.82 -17.02 1.65
N ILE A 151 -4.44 -17.42 0.53
CA ILE A 151 -4.12 -18.70 -0.14
C ILE A 151 -2.66 -18.72 -0.64
N PRO A 152 -2.15 -17.72 -1.39
CA PRO A 152 -0.74 -17.66 -1.77
C PRO A 152 0.21 -17.68 -0.55
N TYR A 153 -0.16 -17.00 0.53
CA TYR A 153 0.65 -16.93 1.74
C TYR A 153 0.78 -18.29 2.43
N ILE A 154 -0.31 -19.01 2.66
CA ILE A 154 -0.25 -20.33 3.32
C ILE A 154 0.44 -21.39 2.45
N ASN A 155 0.43 -21.22 1.12
CA ASN A 155 1.22 -22.05 0.20
C ASN A 155 2.72 -21.74 0.23
N GLY A 156 3.11 -20.57 0.75
CA GLY A 156 4.50 -20.10 0.76
C GLY A 156 4.91 -19.36 -0.51
N TYR A 157 3.94 -19.02 -1.37
CA TYR A 157 4.16 -18.24 -2.57
C TYR A 157 4.42 -16.77 -2.23
N PHE A 158 3.77 -16.30 -1.14
CA PHE A 158 4.06 -15.01 -0.51
C PHE A 158 4.82 -15.22 0.80
N GLY A 159 5.54 -14.19 1.25
CA GLY A 159 6.33 -14.23 2.47
C GLY A 159 6.50 -12.88 3.17
N ALA A 160 6.78 -12.95 4.46
CA ALA A 160 7.10 -11.84 5.33
C ALA A 160 8.08 -12.34 6.41
N TYR A 161 9.36 -11.94 6.32
CA TYR A 161 10.42 -12.49 7.19
C TYR A 161 11.06 -11.45 8.11
N ALA A 162 11.27 -10.24 7.61
CA ALA A 162 11.76 -9.08 8.34
C ALA A 162 10.62 -8.09 8.63
N ARG A 163 10.94 -6.95 9.24
CA ARG A 163 9.94 -5.91 9.53
C ARG A 163 9.43 -5.24 8.26
N PHE A 164 10.30 -5.04 7.28
CA PHE A 164 9.97 -4.41 6.01
C PHE A 164 10.28 -5.35 4.83
N ARG A 165 9.42 -5.36 3.81
CA ARG A 165 9.63 -6.20 2.63
C ARG A 165 10.86 -5.79 1.82
N SER A 166 11.31 -4.55 1.93
CA SER A 166 12.58 -4.11 1.33
C SER A 166 13.78 -4.84 1.93
N GLU A 167 13.74 -5.19 3.22
CA GLU A 167 14.75 -6.01 3.89
C GLU A 167 14.68 -7.46 3.40
N ASP A 168 13.46 -8.00 3.25
CA ASP A 168 13.26 -9.34 2.68
C ASP A 168 13.83 -9.44 1.26
N CYS A 169 13.59 -8.44 0.43
CA CYS A 169 14.16 -8.32 -0.91
C CYS A 169 15.69 -8.20 -0.85
N LYS A 170 16.24 -7.38 0.06
CA LYS A 170 17.69 -7.22 0.25
C LYS A 170 18.39 -8.54 0.62
N MET A 171 17.70 -9.42 1.34
CA MET A 171 18.19 -10.76 1.72
C MET A 171 17.90 -11.85 0.67
N GLY A 172 17.36 -11.48 -0.50
CA GLY A 172 16.98 -12.43 -1.54
C GLY A 172 15.86 -13.40 -1.15
N LYS A 173 15.01 -13.03 -0.19
CA LYS A 173 13.91 -13.87 0.31
C LYS A 173 12.65 -13.78 -0.55
N ILE A 174 12.46 -12.64 -1.23
CA ILE A 174 11.38 -12.35 -2.17
C ILE A 174 11.95 -11.55 -3.34
N LEU A 175 11.30 -11.61 -4.50
CA LEU A 175 11.69 -10.83 -5.68
C LEU A 175 10.82 -9.60 -5.91
N ALA A 176 9.61 -9.55 -5.37
CA ALA A 176 8.71 -8.41 -5.50
C ALA A 176 8.07 -8.01 -4.18
N LEU A 177 7.66 -6.76 -4.10
CA LEU A 177 6.99 -6.21 -2.95
C LEU A 177 5.98 -5.12 -3.29
N THR A 178 5.01 -4.93 -2.40
CA THR A 178 4.23 -3.69 -2.32
C THR A 178 4.55 -2.94 -1.03
N SER A 179 4.99 -1.69 -1.19
CA SER A 179 5.36 -0.79 -0.10
C SER A 179 5.01 0.66 -0.43
N SER A 180 5.12 1.55 0.55
CA SER A 180 4.89 2.99 0.34
C SER A 180 5.86 3.58 -0.68
N SER A 181 5.38 4.46 -1.56
CA SER A 181 6.21 5.26 -2.46
C SER A 181 7.26 6.09 -1.70
N SER A 182 6.95 6.49 -0.46
CA SER A 182 7.90 7.20 0.41
C SER A 182 9.03 6.31 0.96
N SER A 183 8.89 4.99 0.89
CA SER A 183 9.91 4.05 1.38
C SER A 183 10.98 3.74 0.33
N VAL A 184 10.91 4.37 -0.84
CA VAL A 184 11.75 4.03 -1.99
C VAL A 184 13.23 4.29 -1.76
N GLY A 185 13.58 5.26 -0.90
CA GLY A 185 14.97 5.48 -0.48
C GLY A 185 15.61 4.27 0.23
N TYR A 186 14.80 3.28 0.65
CA TYR A 186 15.22 2.03 1.28
C TYR A 186 15.12 0.81 0.35
N LEU A 187 14.69 0.97 -0.91
CA LEU A 187 14.73 -0.14 -1.86
C LEU A 187 16.17 -0.61 -2.06
N PRO A 188 16.41 -1.93 -2.07
CA PRO A 188 17.74 -2.46 -2.29
C PRO A 188 18.24 -2.11 -3.69
N THR A 189 19.52 -1.77 -3.78
CA THR A 189 20.27 -1.67 -5.04
C THR A 189 21.18 -2.87 -5.26
N ALA A 190 21.27 -3.75 -4.26
CA ALA A 190 22.01 -4.99 -4.26
C ALA A 190 21.33 -5.99 -3.34
N VAL A 191 21.48 -7.28 -3.63
CA VAL A 191 21.02 -8.40 -2.81
C VAL A 191 22.25 -9.04 -2.16
N THR A 192 22.12 -9.44 -0.90
CA THR A 192 23.08 -10.30 -0.21
C THR A 192 22.39 -11.63 0.08
N ASP A 193 22.89 -12.71 -0.50
CA ASP A 193 22.32 -14.04 -0.33
C ASP A 193 22.71 -14.69 1.02
N ILE A 194 22.20 -15.89 1.28
CA ILE A 194 22.47 -16.64 2.52
C ILE A 194 23.93 -17.08 2.67
N ASN A 195 24.73 -16.98 1.61
CA ASN A 195 26.14 -17.34 1.58
C ASN A 195 27.04 -16.08 1.66
N ASP A 196 26.50 -14.94 2.08
CA ASP A 196 27.17 -13.63 2.12
C ASP A 196 27.70 -13.16 0.75
N THR A 197 27.14 -13.69 -0.35
CA THR A 197 27.46 -13.23 -1.71
C THR A 197 26.57 -12.04 -2.04
N THR A 198 27.18 -10.95 -2.50
CA THR A 198 26.46 -9.71 -2.86
C THR A 198 26.58 -9.42 -4.35
N HIS A 199 25.47 -9.07 -4.98
CA HIS A 199 25.42 -8.59 -6.36
C HIS A 199 24.44 -7.43 -6.52
N ASP A 200 24.74 -6.55 -7.47
CA ASP A 200 23.89 -5.40 -7.78
C ASP A 200 22.63 -5.82 -8.52
N ILE A 201 21.54 -5.08 -8.33
CA ILE A 201 20.25 -5.33 -8.96
C ILE A 201 19.66 -4.07 -9.59
N SER A 202 18.90 -4.25 -10.67
CA SER A 202 17.94 -3.27 -11.19
C SER A 202 16.54 -3.52 -10.60
N THR A 203 15.74 -2.46 -10.52
CA THR A 203 14.34 -2.58 -10.07
C THR A 203 13.37 -2.13 -11.15
N TYR A 204 12.27 -2.88 -11.26
CA TYR A 204 11.07 -2.47 -11.96
C TYR A 204 10.09 -1.88 -10.96
N ILE A 205 9.49 -0.73 -11.27
CA ILE A 205 8.53 -0.03 -10.41
C ILE A 205 7.29 0.30 -11.24
N THR A 206 6.11 0.04 -10.68
CA THR A 206 4.83 0.46 -11.24
C THR A 206 3.83 0.75 -10.12
N ARG A 207 2.63 1.25 -10.46
CA ARG A 207 1.57 1.48 -9.48
C ARG A 207 1.20 0.17 -8.76
N ALA A 208 0.66 0.27 -7.55
CA ALA A 208 0.11 -0.92 -6.89
C ALA A 208 -0.91 -1.63 -7.81
N LEU A 209 -0.89 -2.95 -7.79
CA LEU A 209 -1.71 -3.77 -8.67
C LEU A 209 -3.20 -3.63 -8.29
N PRO A 210 -4.11 -3.40 -9.26
CA PRO A 210 -5.54 -3.55 -9.04
C PRO A 210 -5.95 -5.03 -8.98
N PHE A 211 -7.22 -5.29 -8.67
CA PHE A 211 -7.83 -6.62 -8.81
C PHE A 211 -8.43 -6.83 -10.21
N GLU A 212 -8.47 -8.07 -10.68
CA GLU A 212 -9.37 -8.44 -11.78
C GLU A 212 -10.81 -8.05 -11.39
N GLY A 213 -11.55 -7.43 -12.32
CA GLY A 213 -12.91 -6.96 -12.05
C GLY A 213 -13.00 -5.64 -11.27
N THR A 214 -11.89 -4.89 -11.13
CA THR A 214 -11.89 -3.53 -10.60
C THR A 214 -12.98 -2.68 -11.27
N VAL A 215 -13.84 -2.08 -10.44
CA VAL A 215 -14.92 -1.17 -10.86
C VAL A 215 -14.57 0.30 -10.60
N THR A 216 -13.63 0.56 -9.68
CA THR A 216 -13.12 1.89 -9.37
C THR A 216 -11.60 1.90 -9.48
N GLU A 217 -11.06 2.63 -10.46
CA GLU A 217 -9.62 2.82 -10.61
C GLU A 217 -9.10 3.72 -9.49
N ALA A 218 -8.66 3.12 -8.40
CA ALA A 218 -8.25 3.82 -7.20
C ALA A 218 -6.90 3.32 -6.67
N ILE A 219 -6.19 4.21 -5.99
CA ILE A 219 -4.98 3.91 -5.25
C ILE A 219 -5.11 4.42 -3.81
N VAL A 220 -4.39 3.79 -2.89
CA VAL A 220 -4.34 4.29 -1.51
C VAL A 220 -3.60 5.63 -1.47
N GLN A 221 -4.12 6.57 -0.71
CA GLN A 221 -3.47 7.82 -0.36
C GLN A 221 -3.18 7.85 1.13
N GLN A 222 -1.94 8.19 1.47
CA GLN A 222 -1.50 8.46 2.83
C GLN A 222 -0.54 9.65 2.83
N GLY A 223 -0.04 10.03 4.01
CA GLY A 223 1.01 11.02 4.14
C GLY A 223 0.73 12.04 5.24
N ALA A 224 1.42 13.17 5.15
CA ALA A 224 1.36 14.21 6.16
C ALA A 224 0.40 15.31 5.75
N SER A 225 -0.41 15.73 6.71
CA SER A 225 -1.29 16.89 6.62
C SER A 225 -1.11 17.75 7.86
N TYR A 226 -1.39 19.05 7.75
CA TYR A 226 -1.46 19.94 8.90
C TYR A 226 -2.91 20.26 9.26
N CYS A 227 -3.17 20.43 10.56
CA CYS A 227 -4.42 20.96 11.07
C CYS A 227 -4.15 22.29 11.76
N LEU A 228 -5.17 23.15 11.84
CA LEU A 228 -5.07 24.40 12.57
C LEU A 228 -5.81 24.31 13.89
N LEU A 229 -5.13 24.59 15.00
CA LEU A 229 -5.74 24.68 16.32
C LEU A 229 -6.34 26.07 16.53
N LYS A 230 -7.48 26.14 17.21
CA LYS A 230 -8.10 27.41 17.63
C LYS A 230 -7.12 28.24 18.46
N SER A 231 -6.87 29.46 18.01
CA SER A 231 -6.06 30.46 18.72
C SER A 231 -6.50 31.88 18.36
N THR A 232 -5.63 32.89 18.41
CA THR A 232 -5.97 34.25 17.95
C THR A 232 -6.05 34.31 16.42
N PRO A 233 -6.87 35.20 15.83
CA PRO A 233 -6.96 35.35 14.37
C PRO A 233 -5.59 35.56 13.70
N ALA A 234 -4.75 36.44 14.26
CA ALA A 234 -3.42 36.71 13.71
C ALA A 234 -2.49 35.47 13.70
N ALA A 235 -2.57 34.61 14.71
CA ALA A 235 -1.78 33.39 14.74
C ALA A 235 -2.30 32.34 13.74
N GLN A 236 -3.62 32.28 13.54
CA GLN A 236 -4.25 31.42 12.54
C GLN A 236 -3.89 31.86 11.11
N GLU A 237 -4.00 33.16 10.81
CA GLU A 237 -3.55 33.74 9.54
C GLU A 237 -2.06 33.45 9.28
N GLY A 238 -1.20 33.67 10.27
CA GLY A 238 0.23 33.38 10.15
C GLY A 238 0.54 31.90 9.88
N ALA A 239 -0.20 30.98 10.50
CA ALA A 239 -0.06 29.55 10.23
C ALA A 239 -0.51 29.17 8.81
N VAL A 240 -1.59 29.78 8.31
CA VAL A 240 -2.05 29.55 6.93
C VAL A 240 -1.08 30.14 5.91
N GLU A 241 -0.52 31.33 6.15
CA GLU A 241 0.53 31.89 5.30
C GLU A 241 1.77 30.99 5.26
N PHE A 242 2.14 30.37 6.38
CA PHE A 242 3.19 29.35 6.38
C PHE A 242 2.81 28.12 5.55
N ILE A 243 1.59 27.62 5.65
CA ILE A 243 1.11 26.49 4.82
C ILE A 243 1.24 26.85 3.33
N LYS A 244 0.69 27.99 2.91
CA LYS A 244 0.78 28.48 1.52
C LYS A 244 2.22 28.62 1.05
N TRP A 245 3.09 29.17 1.88
CA TRP A 245 4.52 29.28 1.58
C TRP A 245 5.18 27.90 1.41
N PHE A 246 4.86 26.96 2.30
CA PHE A 246 5.48 25.64 2.35
C PHE A 246 5.02 24.73 1.21
N THR A 247 3.75 24.84 0.81
CA THR A 247 3.17 24.07 -0.30
C THR A 247 3.32 24.75 -1.66
N ALA A 248 3.92 25.93 -1.73
CA ALA A 248 4.23 26.58 -3.00
C ALA A 248 5.22 25.76 -3.84
N TYR A 249 5.05 25.81 -5.16
CA TYR A 249 5.68 24.95 -6.17
C TYR A 249 7.12 24.51 -5.84
N GLU A 250 8.10 25.42 -5.83
CA GLU A 250 9.52 25.07 -5.65
C GLU A 250 9.79 24.37 -4.31
N ARG A 251 9.24 24.90 -3.22
CA ARG A 251 9.51 24.41 -1.86
C ARG A 251 8.87 23.05 -1.61
N ASN A 252 7.65 22.86 -2.10
CA ASN A 252 6.96 21.58 -1.96
C ASN A 252 7.62 20.49 -2.79
N LEU A 253 8.05 20.83 -4.02
CA LEU A 253 8.77 19.93 -4.89
C LEU A 253 10.12 19.53 -4.29
N ASP A 254 10.92 20.49 -3.83
CA ASP A 254 12.20 20.21 -3.15
C ASP A 254 12.01 19.29 -1.92
N PHE A 255 11.00 19.57 -1.11
CA PHE A 255 10.71 18.77 0.09
C PHE A 255 10.22 17.36 -0.27
N ALA A 256 9.40 17.23 -1.30
CA ALA A 256 8.94 15.96 -1.86
C ALA A 256 10.13 15.11 -2.35
N MET A 257 11.04 15.70 -3.14
CA MET A 257 12.22 14.98 -3.67
C MET A 257 13.15 14.48 -2.55
N MET A 258 13.32 15.26 -1.49
CA MET A 258 14.17 14.89 -0.35
C MET A 258 13.56 13.79 0.52
N SER A 259 12.23 13.78 0.66
CA SER A 259 11.51 12.86 1.54
C SER A 259 10.99 11.60 0.84
N GLY A 260 10.99 11.57 -0.50
CA GLY A 260 10.42 10.48 -1.30
C GLY A 260 8.89 10.52 -1.40
N TYR A 261 8.24 11.57 -0.89
CA TYR A 261 6.79 11.76 -1.00
C TYR A 261 6.43 12.51 -2.30
N SER A 262 5.15 12.48 -2.64
CA SER A 262 4.55 13.27 -3.72
C SER A 262 4.22 14.70 -3.25
N PRO A 263 4.52 15.72 -4.08
CA PRO A 263 4.06 17.08 -3.86
C PRO A 263 2.53 17.16 -4.03
N VAL A 264 1.92 18.20 -3.45
CA VAL A 264 0.45 18.27 -3.26
C VAL A 264 -0.28 19.13 -4.28
N THR A 265 0.44 19.90 -5.09
CA THR A 265 -0.15 20.74 -6.14
C THR A 265 -0.18 20.00 -7.48
N ILE A 266 -1.18 20.31 -8.29
CA ILE A 266 -1.35 19.70 -9.63
C ILE A 266 -0.12 19.99 -10.51
N GLU A 267 0.41 21.21 -10.43
CA GLU A 267 1.56 21.64 -11.23
C GLU A 267 2.85 20.90 -10.83
N ALA A 268 3.10 20.73 -9.52
CA ALA A 268 4.32 20.10 -9.03
C ALA A 268 4.28 18.56 -9.12
N ASN A 269 3.10 17.95 -9.04
CA ASN A 269 2.95 16.50 -9.07
C ASN A 269 2.83 15.96 -10.50
N THR A 270 3.82 16.24 -11.33
CA THR A 270 3.90 15.76 -12.72
C THR A 270 5.26 15.15 -13.01
N ALA A 271 5.31 14.18 -13.92
CA ALA A 271 6.55 13.59 -14.38
C ALA A 271 7.55 14.67 -14.88
N GLN A 272 7.06 15.70 -15.57
CA GLN A 272 7.90 16.79 -16.08
C GLN A 272 8.50 17.65 -14.97
N ALA A 273 7.71 18.09 -13.99
CA ALA A 273 8.18 18.89 -12.86
C ALA A 273 9.19 18.10 -12.03
N ILE A 274 8.86 16.85 -11.70
CA ILE A 274 9.73 15.95 -10.94
C ILE A 274 11.06 15.73 -11.67
N ASN A 275 11.05 15.40 -12.97
CA ASN A 275 12.29 15.23 -13.73
C ASN A 275 13.15 16.49 -13.77
N SER A 276 12.53 17.67 -13.90
CA SER A 276 13.26 18.93 -14.02
C SER A 276 13.90 19.39 -12.70
N SER A 277 13.28 19.03 -11.58
CA SER A 277 13.71 19.44 -10.23
C SER A 277 14.45 18.34 -9.46
N PHE A 278 14.56 17.13 -10.01
CA PHE A 278 15.30 16.05 -9.37
C PHE A 278 16.78 16.39 -9.26
N ASN A 279 17.23 16.64 -8.03
CA ASN A 279 18.58 17.12 -7.73
C ASN A 279 19.53 16.02 -7.21
N GLN A 280 19.06 14.77 -7.13
CA GLN A 280 19.89 13.61 -6.80
C GLN A 280 20.50 12.99 -8.06
N ASP A 281 21.55 12.18 -7.90
CA ASP A 281 22.22 11.53 -9.04
C ASP A 281 21.39 10.39 -9.63
N ALA A 282 20.59 10.71 -10.64
CA ALA A 282 19.75 9.78 -11.41
C ALA A 282 20.55 8.76 -12.25
N THR A 283 21.88 8.81 -12.27
CA THR A 283 22.70 7.77 -12.93
C THR A 283 22.93 6.57 -12.00
N THR A 284 22.87 6.78 -10.68
CA THR A 284 23.00 5.72 -9.67
C THR A 284 21.74 4.85 -9.60
N PRO A 285 21.83 3.56 -9.24
CA PRO A 285 20.65 2.72 -9.02
C PRO A 285 19.67 3.32 -8.02
N LYS A 286 20.16 3.89 -6.91
CA LYS A 286 19.31 4.56 -5.91
C LYS A 286 18.58 5.77 -6.49
N GLY A 287 19.28 6.62 -7.23
CA GLY A 287 18.67 7.80 -7.86
C GLY A 287 17.61 7.41 -8.89
N LYS A 288 17.85 6.37 -9.69
CA LYS A 288 16.85 5.82 -10.62
C LYS A 288 15.61 5.31 -9.91
N ASN A 289 15.78 4.57 -8.81
CA ASN A 289 14.66 4.05 -8.04
C ASN A 289 13.81 5.19 -7.46
N VAL A 290 14.44 6.19 -6.84
CA VAL A 290 13.76 7.36 -6.24
C VAL A 290 13.02 8.15 -7.32
N LEU A 291 13.68 8.48 -8.43
CA LEU A 291 13.06 9.21 -9.53
C LEU A 291 11.90 8.42 -10.14
N GLY A 292 12.10 7.13 -10.40
CA GLY A 292 11.08 6.25 -10.97
C GLY A 292 9.83 6.14 -10.10
N ALA A 293 10.01 6.01 -8.78
CA ALA A 293 8.87 5.96 -7.86
C ALA A 293 8.11 7.28 -7.74
N LEU A 294 8.81 8.41 -7.73
CA LEU A 294 8.18 9.72 -7.68
C LEU A 294 7.34 9.98 -8.94
N ILE A 295 7.88 9.66 -10.11
CA ILE A 295 7.17 9.74 -11.39
C ILE A 295 5.96 8.79 -11.39
N THR A 296 6.17 7.51 -11.02
CA THR A 296 5.09 6.52 -10.98
C THR A 296 3.98 6.93 -10.02
N GLY A 297 4.33 7.49 -8.85
CA GLY A 297 3.36 8.00 -7.89
C GLY A 297 2.58 9.20 -8.42
N ALA A 298 3.25 10.13 -9.11
CA ALA A 298 2.61 11.28 -9.74
C ALA A 298 1.61 10.85 -10.84
N GLU A 299 2.04 9.93 -11.71
CA GLU A 299 1.19 9.35 -12.75
C GLU A 299 -0.03 8.64 -12.12
N ALA A 300 0.19 7.81 -11.09
CA ALA A 300 -0.88 7.11 -10.41
C ALA A 300 -1.90 8.06 -9.76
N PHE A 301 -1.46 9.15 -9.13
CA PHE A 301 -2.38 10.18 -8.59
C PHE A 301 -3.09 11.00 -9.67
N SER A 302 -2.58 11.02 -10.90
CA SER A 302 -3.22 11.70 -12.03
C SER A 302 -4.24 10.81 -12.77
N GLU A 303 -4.06 9.49 -12.69
CA GLU A 303 -4.85 8.51 -13.44
C GLU A 303 -5.89 7.78 -12.58
N CYS A 304 -5.71 7.75 -11.25
CA CYS A 304 -6.54 7.01 -10.32
C CYS A 304 -7.16 7.91 -9.25
N ASP A 305 -8.31 7.50 -8.73
CA ASP A 305 -8.90 8.08 -7.53
C ASP A 305 -7.97 7.88 -6.32
N ALA A 306 -7.72 8.95 -5.58
CA ALA A 306 -6.88 8.92 -4.41
C ALA A 306 -7.73 8.61 -3.17
N TYR A 307 -7.69 7.35 -2.73
CA TYR A 307 -8.56 6.84 -1.67
C TYR A 307 -7.90 6.89 -0.29
N ALA A 308 -8.59 7.51 0.65
CA ALA A 308 -8.24 7.51 2.07
C ALA A 308 -9.51 7.31 2.91
N THR A 309 -9.43 6.47 3.94
CA THR A 309 -10.56 6.22 4.84
C THR A 309 -10.88 7.46 5.66
N LYS A 310 -12.13 7.89 5.68
CA LYS A 310 -12.58 8.98 6.56
C LYS A 310 -12.47 8.58 8.04
N PRO A 311 -11.98 9.47 8.92
CA PRO A 311 -11.85 9.16 10.34
C PRO A 311 -13.21 9.24 11.06
N PHE A 312 -13.44 8.31 11.98
CA PHE A 312 -14.62 8.25 12.86
C PHE A 312 -14.20 7.73 14.24
N ASN A 313 -15.12 7.67 15.20
CA ASN A 313 -14.80 7.12 16.52
C ASN A 313 -14.42 5.63 16.42
N GLY A 314 -13.23 5.25 16.87
CA GLY A 314 -12.75 3.86 16.74
C GLY A 314 -12.06 3.54 15.41
N SER A 315 -11.95 4.48 14.46
CA SER A 315 -11.41 4.18 13.12
C SER A 315 -9.96 3.68 13.13
N LYS A 316 -9.16 4.13 14.12
CA LYS A 316 -7.79 3.65 14.31
C LYS A 316 -7.77 2.18 14.74
N GLU A 317 -8.60 1.83 15.72
CA GLU A 317 -8.73 0.49 16.27
C GLU A 317 -9.24 -0.48 15.21
N VAL A 318 -10.24 -0.08 14.42
CA VAL A 318 -10.75 -0.92 13.33
C VAL A 318 -9.71 -1.14 12.24
N ARG A 319 -8.94 -0.10 11.86
CA ARG A 319 -7.83 -0.27 10.91
C ARG A 319 -6.81 -1.31 11.38
N ILE A 320 -6.52 -1.35 12.68
CA ILE A 320 -5.63 -2.37 13.26
C ILE A 320 -6.28 -3.75 13.18
N ILE A 321 -7.55 -3.88 13.59
CA ILE A 321 -8.29 -5.15 13.56
C ILE A 321 -8.31 -5.75 12.15
N LEU A 322 -8.64 -4.95 11.13
CA LEU A 322 -8.69 -5.42 9.74
C LEU A 322 -7.32 -5.91 9.25
N GLY A 323 -6.27 -5.11 9.46
CA GLY A 323 -4.91 -5.48 9.06
C GLY A 323 -4.42 -6.75 9.75
N ASP A 324 -4.55 -6.80 11.07
CA ASP A 324 -4.08 -7.89 11.91
C ASP A 324 -4.85 -9.20 11.61
N ALA A 325 -6.16 -9.13 11.38
CA ALA A 325 -6.99 -10.32 11.22
C ALA A 325 -6.57 -11.19 10.04
N LEU A 326 -6.28 -10.60 8.88
CA LEU A 326 -5.87 -11.37 7.70
C LEU A 326 -4.40 -11.80 7.80
N GLU A 327 -3.51 -10.91 8.25
CA GLU A 327 -2.08 -11.19 8.37
C GLU A 327 -1.81 -12.29 9.41
N GLN A 328 -2.40 -12.19 10.60
CA GLN A 328 -2.20 -13.17 11.67
C GLN A 328 -2.79 -14.53 11.29
N LYS A 329 -3.98 -14.56 10.67
CA LYS A 329 -4.61 -15.80 10.22
C LYS A 329 -3.77 -16.52 9.16
N ALA A 330 -3.26 -15.78 8.17
CA ALA A 330 -2.36 -16.33 7.16
C ALA A 330 -1.05 -16.85 7.77
N ALA A 331 -0.45 -16.09 8.69
CA ALA A 331 0.79 -16.48 9.36
C ALA A 331 0.62 -17.70 10.28
N GLU A 332 -0.49 -17.79 11.01
CA GLU A 332 -0.80 -18.92 11.88
C GLU A 332 -1.03 -20.19 11.09
N ASP A 333 -1.91 -20.15 10.09
CA ASP A 333 -2.20 -21.33 9.28
C ASP A 333 -0.97 -21.76 8.47
N ARG A 334 -0.13 -20.82 8.01
CA ARG A 334 1.15 -21.17 7.36
C ARG A 334 2.07 -21.95 8.31
N ARG A 335 2.15 -21.58 9.60
CA ARG A 335 2.96 -22.34 10.58
C ARG A 335 2.42 -23.76 10.74
N GLN A 336 1.10 -23.94 10.74
CA GLN A 336 0.49 -25.27 10.82
C GLN A 336 0.72 -26.09 9.55
N VAL A 337 0.60 -25.47 8.36
CA VAL A 337 0.93 -26.11 7.08
C VAL A 337 2.37 -26.61 7.08
N ILE A 338 3.34 -25.78 7.51
CA ILE A 338 4.75 -26.19 7.63
C ILE A 338 4.89 -27.40 8.56
N SER A 339 4.24 -27.37 9.73
CA SER A 339 4.29 -28.49 10.68
C SER A 339 3.71 -29.79 10.12
N LEU A 340 2.62 -29.73 9.35
CA LEU A 340 2.05 -30.90 8.68
C LEU A 340 2.97 -31.45 7.59
N MET A 341 3.68 -30.57 6.87
CA MET A 341 4.67 -30.97 5.87
C MET A 341 5.89 -31.62 6.51
N GLU A 342 6.38 -31.08 7.63
CA GLU A 342 7.43 -31.69 8.46
C GLU A 342 7.02 -33.06 9.00
N ALA A 343 5.71 -33.26 9.26
CA ALA A 343 5.12 -34.54 9.63
C ALA A 343 4.91 -35.52 8.45
N GLY A 344 5.33 -35.14 7.24
CA GLY A 344 5.36 -36.00 6.05
C GLY A 344 4.16 -35.85 5.11
N GLN A 345 3.27 -34.88 5.32
CA GLN A 345 2.23 -34.57 4.33
C GLN A 345 2.84 -33.82 3.14
N THR A 346 2.27 -34.02 1.95
CA THR A 346 2.52 -33.11 0.82
C THR A 346 1.93 -31.73 1.12
N ARG A 347 2.44 -30.66 0.51
CA ARG A 347 1.82 -29.33 0.68
C ARG A 347 0.35 -29.32 0.28
N GLN A 348 0.00 -30.01 -0.81
CA GLN A 348 -1.38 -30.08 -1.27
C GLN A 348 -2.30 -30.64 -0.18
N GLN A 349 -1.88 -31.71 0.50
CA GLN A 349 -2.62 -32.28 1.63
C GLN A 349 -2.65 -31.32 2.81
N ALA A 350 -1.50 -30.76 3.21
CA ALA A 350 -1.40 -29.86 4.35
C ALA A 350 -2.27 -28.60 4.17
N VAL A 351 -2.17 -27.95 3.02
CA VAL A 351 -2.94 -26.74 2.66
C VAL A 351 -4.42 -27.03 2.51
N SER A 352 -4.82 -28.20 1.98
CA SER A 352 -6.23 -28.57 1.79
C SER A 352 -7.07 -28.53 3.07
N ASN A 353 -6.45 -28.69 4.23
CA ASN A 353 -7.11 -28.56 5.54
C ASN A 353 -7.55 -27.12 5.86
N PHE A 354 -6.96 -26.13 5.19
CA PHE A 354 -7.14 -24.70 5.50
C PHE A 354 -7.83 -23.92 4.38
N ILE A 355 -7.76 -24.38 3.12
CA ILE A 355 -8.47 -23.78 1.98
C ILE A 355 -9.92 -24.25 1.90
N THR A 356 -10.67 -24.12 2.99
CA THR A 356 -12.07 -24.50 3.08
C THR A 356 -12.96 -23.26 3.20
N ASP A 357 -14.19 -23.35 2.68
CA ASP A 357 -15.19 -22.30 2.86
C ASP A 357 -15.51 -22.08 4.33
N GLU A 358 -15.46 -23.13 5.16
CA GLU A 358 -15.64 -23.05 6.60
C GLU A 358 -14.57 -22.18 7.27
N ASN A 359 -13.30 -22.32 6.87
CA ASN A 359 -12.20 -21.52 7.44
C ASN A 359 -12.35 -20.03 7.06
N PHE A 360 -12.68 -19.74 5.79
CA PHE A 360 -12.99 -18.38 5.36
C PHE A 360 -14.21 -17.80 6.10
N ASN A 361 -15.31 -18.55 6.18
CA ASN A 361 -16.54 -18.10 6.83
C ASN A 361 -16.31 -17.79 8.31
N THR A 362 -15.60 -18.66 9.02
CA THR A 362 -15.26 -18.45 10.44
C THR A 362 -14.44 -17.18 10.62
N TRP A 363 -13.37 -17.00 9.83
CA TRP A 363 -12.55 -15.79 9.86
C TRP A 363 -13.37 -14.53 9.57
N PHE A 364 -14.22 -14.57 8.53
CA PHE A 364 -15.03 -13.43 8.11
C PHE A 364 -16.08 -13.06 9.17
N GLU A 365 -16.76 -14.04 9.75
CA GLU A 365 -17.76 -13.82 10.80
C GLU A 365 -17.12 -13.23 12.07
N GLU A 366 -15.97 -13.75 12.50
CA GLU A 366 -15.21 -13.20 13.63
C GLU A 366 -14.73 -11.76 13.36
N LEU A 367 -14.25 -11.50 12.14
CA LEU A 367 -13.84 -10.17 11.72
C LEU A 367 -15.01 -9.19 11.78
N CYS A 368 -16.15 -9.55 11.18
CA CYS A 368 -17.37 -8.76 11.21
C CYS A 368 -17.82 -8.48 12.64
N LEU A 369 -17.80 -9.47 13.54
CA LEU A 369 -18.15 -9.27 14.95
C LEU A 369 -17.23 -8.25 15.62
N LYS A 370 -15.90 -8.42 15.50
CA LYS A 370 -14.91 -7.50 16.09
C LYS A 370 -15.04 -6.07 15.57
N VAL A 371 -15.23 -5.91 14.25
CA VAL A 371 -15.46 -4.61 13.62
C VAL A 371 -16.74 -3.98 14.17
N ASN A 372 -17.86 -4.71 14.17
CA ASN A 372 -19.14 -4.23 14.69
C ASN A 372 -19.11 -3.85 16.18
N GLU A 373 -18.31 -4.54 17.00
CA GLU A 373 -18.13 -4.18 18.41
C GLU A 373 -17.31 -2.92 18.60
N THR A 374 -16.32 -2.68 17.73
CA THR A 374 -15.38 -1.56 17.83
C THR A 374 -15.99 -0.24 17.36
N VAL A 375 -16.95 -0.30 16.42
CA VAL A 375 -17.60 0.90 15.88
C VAL A 375 -18.81 1.39 16.69
N LYS A 376 -19.26 0.62 17.69
CA LYS A 376 -20.29 1.03 18.65
C LYS A 376 -19.74 2.05 19.62
#